data_AF-A0A1W9QTB5-F1
#
_entry.id   AF-A0A1W9QTB5-F1
#
_cell.length_a   1.000
_cell.length_b   1.000
_cell.length_c   1.000
_cell.angle_alpha   90.00
_cell.angle_beta   90.00
_cell.angle_gamma   90.00
#
_symmetry.space_group_name_H-M   'P 1'
#
loop_
_entity.id
_entity.type
_entity.pdbx_description
1 polymer ?
#
loop_
_entity_poly.entity_id
_entity_poly.type
_entity_poly.pdbx_seq_one_letter_code
_entity_poly.pdbx_strand_id
1 'polypeptide(L)'
;IASSWWVWNYASKFSQRVFIDFYAIIGILLAYLLMLIQQKKILKNIIYTLLSTLIFFNLFQFYQHNKWVFPYGDITKEIYWDSFTSIVPKARVSIPEDKIINSEFVFNDFEKNTGWNNETCITEYNGNRVAVLDSSNVYSVEFRDTFPPHFSTDKGIIKIGADIFSNIKFSDASLIAEFQIEYKTYSYNSFFLKAYNKQNKWVHIEYAVYTPEPVTPFDFVKIFFYNGNPLETLLVDNMSIEFISVQNEKSLIDNVQNASSKIKSRKKEINSFEGDIGWENFKTVTSDMAYTGKKSCRIDKTQPFSVLFEEETKNLFTSEDRVITARSMIYSDAAINETRLVIDFKNGDESVSYNTFDLNANFKTGKWSLFTINFVVPEMEPEADKIRIYFWSPSQDEQLYIDDVEFEFISF
;
A
#
# COMPACT_ATOMS: atom_id res chain seq x y z
N ILE A 1 -1.19 33.01 16.49
CA ILE A 1 0.09 32.29 16.28
C ILE A 1 0.08 31.84 14.83
N ALA A 2 0.88 32.45 13.95
CA ALA A 2 0.88 32.18 12.50
C ALA A 2 1.84 31.06 12.06
N SER A 3 2.77 30.69 12.94
CA SER A 3 3.71 29.58 12.79
C SER A 3 4.14 29.12 14.19
N SER A 4 4.51 27.84 14.33
CA SER A 4 5.27 27.37 15.48
C SER A 4 6.58 26.78 14.98
N TRP A 5 7.66 26.96 15.76
CA TRP A 5 9.01 26.56 15.34
C TRP A 5 9.16 25.05 15.09
N TRP A 6 8.24 24.23 15.60
CA TRP A 6 8.21 22.77 15.42
C TRP A 6 7.18 22.29 14.36
N VAL A 7 6.21 23.13 13.94
CA VAL A 7 5.21 22.80 12.91
C VAL A 7 5.01 24.01 11.99
N TRP A 8 5.64 23.94 10.83
CA TRP A 8 5.53 24.94 9.78
C TRP A 8 4.28 24.72 8.91
N ASN A 9 3.78 23.47 8.87
CA ASN A 9 2.61 23.04 8.11
C ASN A 9 1.38 22.98 9.02
N TYR A 10 0.82 24.14 9.37
CA TYR A 10 -0.34 24.23 10.26
C TYR A 10 -1.64 23.83 9.52
N ALA A 11 -2.06 22.58 9.74
CA ALA A 11 -3.15 21.86 9.07
C ALA A 11 -2.83 21.39 7.64
N SER A 12 -3.74 20.59 7.08
CA SER A 12 -3.60 19.85 5.81
C SER A 12 -2.80 20.59 4.76
N LYS A 13 -2.03 19.83 3.97
CA LYS A 13 -1.10 20.25 2.90
C LYS A 13 -1.67 21.18 1.81
N PHE A 14 -2.95 21.49 1.91
CA PHE A 14 -3.65 22.47 1.13
C PHE A 14 -4.22 23.56 2.04
N SER A 15 -3.67 24.78 1.92
CA SER A 15 -4.00 25.97 2.73
C SER A 15 -3.54 25.90 4.19
N GLN A 16 -3.39 27.07 4.81
CA GLN A 16 -3.06 27.18 6.23
C GLN A 16 -4.32 27.51 7.02
N ARG A 17 -4.83 26.56 7.80
CA ARG A 17 -6.09 26.71 8.56
C ARG A 17 -6.05 27.92 9.50
N VAL A 18 -4.86 28.28 9.98
CA VAL A 18 -4.63 29.42 10.89
C VAL A 18 -5.04 30.76 10.27
N PHE A 19 -5.06 30.87 8.94
CA PHE A 19 -5.42 32.10 8.24
C PHE A 19 -6.92 32.25 7.96
N ILE A 20 -7.74 31.25 8.32
CA ILE A 20 -9.17 31.27 8.00
C ILE A 20 -9.89 32.50 8.57
N ASP A 21 -9.55 32.90 9.79
CA ASP A 21 -10.13 34.06 10.47
C ASP A 21 -9.69 35.39 9.85
N PHE A 22 -8.57 35.39 9.11
CA PHE A 22 -8.02 36.57 8.45
C PHE A 22 -8.53 36.77 7.02
N TYR A 23 -9.22 35.77 6.43
CA TYR A 23 -9.71 35.85 5.06
C TYR A 23 -10.67 37.03 4.83
N ALA A 24 -11.50 37.37 5.82
CA ALA A 24 -12.38 38.54 5.72
C ALA A 24 -11.59 39.85 5.58
N ILE A 25 -10.52 40.02 6.37
CA ILE A 25 -9.67 41.22 6.33
C ILE A 25 -8.93 41.28 4.99
N ILE A 26 -8.35 40.17 4.53
CA ILE A 26 -7.66 40.09 3.23
C ILE A 26 -8.63 40.39 2.09
N GLY A 27 -9.88 39.91 2.16
CA GLY A 27 -10.93 40.20 1.18
C GLY A 27 -11.26 41.69 1.08
N ILE A 28 -11.37 42.38 2.22
CA ILE A 28 -11.60 43.84 2.25
C ILE A 28 -10.42 44.60 1.63
N LEU A 29 -9.19 44.22 2.00
CA LEU A 29 -7.98 44.83 1.44
C LEU A 29 -7.87 44.61 -0.08
N LEU A 30 -8.23 43.43 -0.55
CA LEU A 30 -8.28 43.12 -1.98
C LEU A 30 -9.35 43.96 -2.69
N ALA A 31 -10.54 44.11 -2.11
CA ALA A 31 -11.59 44.97 -2.67
C ALA A 31 -11.13 46.43 -2.78
N TYR A 32 -10.47 46.96 -1.75
CA TYR A 32 -9.90 48.32 -1.78
C TYR A 32 -8.81 48.46 -2.86
N LEU A 33 -7.93 47.47 -2.99
CA LEU A 33 -6.93 47.43 -4.07
C LEU A 33 -7.61 47.49 -5.46
N LEU A 34 -8.66 46.70 -5.67
CA LEU A 34 -9.41 46.66 -6.93
C LEU A 34 -10.07 48.02 -7.24
N MET A 35 -10.53 48.76 -6.23
CA MET A 35 -11.06 50.12 -6.39
C MET A 35 -9.96 51.09 -6.84
N LEU A 36 -8.77 51.06 -6.22
CA LEU A 36 -7.67 51.97 -6.55
C LEU A 36 -7.15 51.80 -7.99
N ILE A 37 -7.13 50.57 -8.50
CA ILE A 37 -6.61 50.26 -9.84
C ILE A 37 -7.67 50.46 -10.95
N GLN A 38 -8.92 50.75 -10.61
CA GLN A 38 -10.04 50.79 -11.55
C GLN A 38 -9.82 51.79 -12.70
N GLN A 39 -9.10 52.88 -12.45
CA GLN A 39 -8.79 53.92 -13.43
C GLN A 39 -7.60 53.57 -14.34
N LYS A 40 -6.74 52.62 -13.96
CA LYS A 40 -5.53 52.24 -14.70
C LYS A 40 -5.77 50.97 -15.53
N LYS A 41 -6.31 51.13 -16.75
CA LYS A 41 -6.74 50.01 -17.63
C LYS A 41 -5.73 48.86 -17.77
N ILE A 42 -4.44 49.16 -17.97
CA ILE A 42 -3.39 48.13 -18.12
C ILE A 42 -3.21 47.37 -16.81
N LEU A 43 -2.99 48.09 -15.71
CA LEU A 43 -2.78 47.50 -14.38
C LEU A 43 -3.99 46.69 -13.92
N LYS A 44 -5.19 47.19 -14.21
CA LYS A 44 -6.46 46.50 -14.01
C LYS A 44 -6.43 45.13 -14.70
N ASN A 45 -6.16 45.09 -16.00
CA ASN A 45 -6.16 43.83 -16.77
C ASN A 45 -5.10 42.83 -16.27
N ILE A 46 -3.91 43.32 -15.92
CA ILE A 46 -2.84 42.47 -15.34
C ILE A 46 -3.32 41.83 -14.04
N ILE A 47 -3.90 42.63 -13.12
CA ILE A 47 -4.37 42.12 -11.82
C ILE A 47 -5.54 41.16 -11.98
N TYR A 48 -6.52 41.45 -12.84
CA TYR A 48 -7.62 40.50 -13.10
C TYR A 48 -7.12 39.19 -13.70
N THR A 49 -6.17 39.24 -14.64
CA THR A 49 -5.57 38.04 -15.23
C THR A 49 -4.84 37.23 -14.16
N LEU A 50 -4.02 37.89 -13.34
CA LEU A 50 -3.31 37.25 -12.24
C LEU A 50 -4.27 36.60 -11.24
N LEU A 51 -5.31 37.31 -10.80
CA LEU A 51 -6.32 36.77 -9.89
C LEU A 51 -7.04 35.56 -10.50
N SER A 52 -7.45 35.65 -11.77
CA SER A 52 -8.09 34.54 -12.46
C SER A 52 -7.17 33.31 -12.52
N THR A 53 -5.89 33.50 -12.86
CA THR A 53 -4.90 32.42 -12.89
C THR A 53 -4.67 31.82 -11.51
N LEU A 54 -4.56 32.65 -10.46
CA LEU A 54 -4.36 32.18 -9.09
C LEU A 54 -5.58 31.42 -8.55
N ILE A 55 -6.80 31.87 -8.87
CA ILE A 55 -8.04 31.16 -8.52
C ILE A 55 -8.08 29.81 -9.24
N PHE A 56 -7.82 29.79 -10.54
CA PHE A 56 -7.77 28.55 -11.30
C PHE A 56 -6.73 27.59 -10.73
N PHE A 57 -5.52 28.09 -10.46
CA PHE A 57 -4.44 27.31 -9.88
C PHE A 57 -4.80 26.76 -8.49
N ASN A 58 -5.43 27.56 -7.63
CA ASN A 58 -5.89 27.12 -6.32
C ASN A 58 -6.97 26.03 -6.43
N LEU A 59 -7.94 26.19 -7.33
CA LEU A 59 -8.97 25.18 -7.58
C LEU A 59 -8.39 23.88 -8.15
N PHE A 60 -7.40 23.99 -9.02
CA PHE A 60 -6.69 22.85 -9.59
C PHE A 60 -5.90 22.08 -8.51
N GLN A 61 -5.17 22.79 -7.64
CA GLN A 61 -4.48 22.18 -6.50
C GLN A 61 -5.47 21.58 -5.47
N PHE A 62 -6.62 22.22 -5.27
CA PHE A 62 -7.68 21.66 -4.42
C PHE A 62 -8.21 20.35 -4.99
N TYR A 63 -8.43 20.30 -6.32
CA TYR A 63 -8.81 19.08 -7.01
C TYR A 63 -7.74 17.99 -6.85
N GLN A 64 -6.46 18.32 -7.04
CA GLN A 64 -5.34 17.38 -6.84
C GLN A 64 -5.29 16.83 -5.42
N HIS A 65 -5.48 17.70 -4.42
CA HIS A 65 -5.52 17.29 -3.01
C HIS A 65 -6.70 16.35 -2.71
N ASN A 66 -7.89 16.69 -3.19
CA ASN A 66 -9.10 15.88 -2.97
C ASN A 66 -9.10 14.56 -3.75
N LYS A 67 -8.29 14.46 -4.82
CA LYS A 67 -8.12 13.23 -5.63
C LYS A 67 -6.85 12.44 -5.28
N TRP A 68 -6.19 12.77 -4.17
CA TRP A 68 -4.98 12.07 -3.72
C TRP A 68 -3.88 12.03 -4.79
N VAL A 69 -3.83 13.05 -5.67
CA VAL A 69 -2.75 13.17 -6.67
C VAL A 69 -1.42 13.43 -5.98
N PHE A 70 -1.45 14.19 -4.88
CA PHE A 70 -0.35 14.24 -3.93
C PHE A 70 -0.57 13.15 -2.87
N PRO A 71 0.49 12.43 -2.50
CA PRO A 71 0.43 11.38 -1.50
C PRO A 71 0.01 11.93 -0.13
N TYR A 72 -0.36 11.06 0.81
CA TYR A 72 -0.42 11.37 2.25
C TYR A 72 1.03 11.27 2.81
N GLY A 73 1.43 12.09 3.80
CA GLY A 73 2.86 12.34 4.14
C GLY A 73 3.53 13.68 3.71
N ASP A 74 4.84 13.84 3.82
CA ASP A 74 5.48 15.11 3.45
C ASP A 74 5.63 15.29 1.93
N ILE A 75 5.13 16.41 1.39
CA ILE A 75 5.31 16.75 -0.04
C ILE A 75 6.69 17.39 -0.20
N THR A 76 7.66 16.59 -0.66
CA THR A 76 8.98 17.10 -1.06
C THR A 76 8.86 17.92 -2.34
N LYS A 77 9.92 18.68 -2.65
CA LYS A 77 9.99 19.48 -3.87
C LYS A 77 9.89 18.58 -5.11
N GLU A 78 10.50 17.41 -5.03
CA GLU A 78 10.58 16.40 -6.08
C GLU A 78 9.18 15.84 -6.38
N ILE A 79 8.46 15.41 -5.34
CA ILE A 79 7.07 14.94 -5.43
C ILE A 79 6.16 16.05 -5.99
N TYR A 80 6.31 17.28 -5.50
CA TYR A 80 5.50 18.40 -5.96
C TYR A 80 5.62 18.66 -7.45
N TRP A 81 6.86 18.74 -7.96
CA TRP A 81 7.11 19.04 -9.37
C TRP A 81 6.79 17.86 -10.29
N ASP A 82 6.97 16.62 -9.84
CA ASP A 82 6.56 15.45 -10.62
C ASP A 82 5.02 15.40 -10.79
N SER A 83 4.28 15.71 -9.73
CA SER A 83 2.81 15.69 -9.76
C SER A 83 2.16 17.02 -10.15
N PHE A 84 2.95 18.07 -10.43
CA PHE A 84 2.46 19.44 -10.60
C PHE A 84 1.32 19.58 -11.61
N THR A 85 1.40 18.95 -12.78
CA THR A 85 0.36 19.00 -13.83
C THR A 85 -0.55 17.76 -13.86
N SER A 86 -0.35 16.84 -12.92
CA SER A 86 -1.07 15.57 -12.89
C SER A 86 -2.49 15.74 -12.36
N ILE A 87 -3.43 14.98 -12.91
CA ILE A 87 -4.84 14.93 -12.47
C ILE A 87 -5.24 13.56 -11.91
N VAL A 88 -4.29 12.63 -11.93
CA VAL A 88 -4.38 11.27 -11.41
C VAL A 88 -3.14 11.00 -10.57
N PRO A 89 -3.24 10.15 -9.54
CA PRO A 89 -2.08 9.76 -8.75
C PRO A 89 -1.05 9.05 -9.63
N LYS A 90 0.21 9.14 -9.21
CA LYS A 90 1.33 8.41 -9.81
C LYS A 90 1.80 7.37 -8.79
N ALA A 91 2.05 6.16 -9.26
CA ALA A 91 2.68 5.12 -8.45
C ALA A 91 4.17 5.42 -8.38
N ARG A 92 4.61 6.10 -7.31
CA ARG A 92 6.02 6.42 -7.05
C ARG A 92 6.37 5.99 -5.64
N VAL A 93 7.61 5.55 -5.47
CA VAL A 93 8.16 5.19 -4.17
C VAL A 93 9.32 6.13 -3.88
N SER A 94 9.16 6.94 -2.84
CA SER A 94 10.21 7.80 -2.30
C SER A 94 10.86 7.14 -1.09
N ILE A 95 12.14 6.78 -1.19
CA ILE A 95 12.93 6.28 -0.05
C ILE A 95 14.02 7.32 0.21
N PRO A 96 14.14 7.87 1.43
CA PRO A 96 15.18 8.85 1.74
C PRO A 96 16.59 8.25 1.53
N GLU A 97 17.39 8.90 0.68
CA GLU A 97 18.73 8.40 0.32
C GLU A 97 19.66 8.28 1.55
N ASP A 98 19.50 9.16 2.54
CA ASP A 98 20.25 9.13 3.80
C ASP A 98 19.96 7.89 4.65
N LYS A 99 18.81 7.24 4.42
CA LYS A 99 18.45 5.99 5.07
C LYS A 99 18.98 4.76 4.34
N ILE A 100 19.54 4.85 3.13
CA ILE A 100 19.98 3.67 2.36
C ILE A 100 21.40 3.27 2.78
N ILE A 101 21.59 2.05 3.29
CA ILE A 101 22.92 1.47 3.57
C ILE A 101 23.52 0.89 2.28
N ASN A 102 22.74 0.08 1.59
CA ASN A 102 23.16 -0.65 0.39
C ASN A 102 21.94 -0.86 -0.51
N SER A 103 22.15 -0.84 -1.82
CA SER A 103 21.15 -1.30 -2.77
C SER A 103 21.76 -2.15 -3.88
N GLU A 104 21.02 -3.17 -4.29
CA GLU A 104 21.37 -4.03 -5.42
C GLU A 104 20.24 -3.96 -6.47
N PHE A 105 20.61 -3.73 -7.72
CA PHE A 105 19.67 -3.37 -8.77
C PHE A 105 19.70 -4.41 -9.90
N VAL A 106 18.53 -4.89 -10.29
CA VAL A 106 18.30 -5.78 -11.42
C VAL A 106 17.39 -5.07 -12.41
N PHE A 107 17.71 -5.16 -13.70
CA PHE A 107 16.95 -4.52 -14.77
C PHE A 107 16.80 -5.43 -15.98
N ASN A 108 15.62 -5.38 -16.60
CA ASN A 108 15.31 -6.11 -17.80
C ASN A 108 14.39 -5.28 -18.72
N ASP A 109 14.91 -4.90 -19.89
CA ASP A 109 14.19 -4.24 -20.98
C ASP A 109 13.62 -5.23 -22.00
N PHE A 110 13.71 -6.54 -21.72
CA PHE A 110 13.24 -7.65 -22.57
C PHE A 110 13.89 -7.75 -23.96
N GLU A 111 14.89 -6.91 -24.26
CA GLU A 111 15.60 -6.94 -25.54
C GLU A 111 16.55 -8.13 -25.62
N LYS A 112 17.09 -8.56 -24.49
CA LYS A 112 17.98 -9.73 -24.36
C LYS A 112 17.33 -10.81 -23.50
N ASN A 113 17.66 -12.06 -23.79
CA ASN A 113 17.33 -13.16 -22.89
C ASN A 113 18.20 -13.02 -21.63
N THR A 114 17.55 -12.86 -20.49
CA THR A 114 18.16 -12.71 -19.16
C THR A 114 18.03 -13.99 -18.33
N GLY A 115 17.38 -15.03 -18.85
CA GLY A 115 17.10 -16.26 -18.13
C GLY A 115 15.91 -16.17 -17.17
N TRP A 116 15.09 -15.12 -17.29
CA TRP A 116 13.85 -14.99 -16.53
C TRP A 116 12.80 -15.99 -17.03
N ASN A 117 11.85 -16.35 -16.17
CA ASN A 117 10.83 -17.32 -16.51
C ASN A 117 9.74 -16.70 -17.39
N ASN A 118 9.02 -17.54 -18.15
CA ASN A 118 7.88 -17.15 -18.98
C ASN A 118 8.20 -16.12 -20.10
N GLU A 119 9.34 -16.26 -20.78
CA GLU A 119 9.71 -15.40 -21.94
C GLU A 119 8.77 -15.54 -23.15
N THR A 120 7.84 -16.50 -23.14
CA THR A 120 6.88 -16.73 -24.23
C THR A 120 5.89 -15.58 -24.43
N CYS A 121 5.70 -14.72 -23.43
CA CYS A 121 4.87 -13.53 -23.55
C CYS A 121 5.61 -12.34 -24.23
N ILE A 122 6.92 -12.43 -24.45
CA ILE A 122 7.72 -11.34 -25.03
C ILE A 122 7.49 -11.29 -26.55
N THR A 123 6.97 -10.16 -27.03
CA THR A 123 6.67 -9.92 -28.45
C THR A 123 7.20 -8.57 -28.91
N GLU A 124 7.47 -8.42 -30.20
CA GLU A 124 7.85 -7.12 -30.79
C GLU A 124 6.63 -6.18 -30.85
N TYR A 125 6.81 -4.96 -30.34
CA TYR A 125 5.84 -3.87 -30.35
C TYR A 125 6.54 -2.56 -30.71
N ASN A 126 6.20 -2.00 -31.88
CA ASN A 126 6.80 -0.76 -32.40
C ASN A 126 8.34 -0.76 -32.48
N GLY A 127 8.95 -1.92 -32.74
CA GLY A 127 10.41 -2.08 -32.89
C GLY A 127 11.17 -2.37 -31.60
N ASN A 128 10.48 -2.43 -30.45
CA ASN A 128 11.02 -2.89 -29.16
C ASN A 128 10.37 -4.21 -28.76
N ARG A 129 10.96 -4.94 -27.83
CA ARG A 129 10.39 -6.17 -27.26
C ARG A 129 9.70 -5.86 -25.94
N VAL A 130 8.45 -6.27 -25.80
CA VAL A 130 7.64 -6.04 -24.60
C VAL A 130 6.98 -7.32 -24.15
N ALA A 131 6.72 -7.46 -22.85
CA ALA A 131 5.91 -8.54 -22.32
C ALA A 131 4.42 -8.24 -22.55
N VAL A 132 3.72 -9.09 -23.29
CA VAL A 132 2.30 -8.93 -23.65
C VAL A 132 1.43 -9.87 -22.82
N LEU A 133 0.50 -9.31 -22.05
CA LEU A 133 -0.47 -10.07 -21.29
C LEU A 133 -1.87 -9.85 -21.86
N ASP A 134 -2.51 -10.94 -22.25
CA ASP A 134 -3.84 -10.97 -22.85
C ASP A 134 -4.54 -12.32 -22.53
N SER A 135 -5.63 -12.62 -23.25
CA SER A 135 -6.36 -13.88 -23.08
C SER A 135 -5.53 -15.17 -23.30
N SER A 136 -4.39 -15.08 -23.99
CA SER A 136 -3.49 -16.22 -24.26
C SER A 136 -2.41 -16.37 -23.21
N ASN A 137 -1.92 -15.26 -22.67
CA ASN A 137 -0.89 -15.23 -21.63
C ASN A 137 -1.31 -14.25 -20.53
N VAL A 138 -1.78 -14.78 -19.40
CA VAL A 138 -2.25 -13.95 -18.27
C VAL A 138 -1.12 -13.53 -17.32
N TYR A 139 0.11 -14.02 -17.53
CA TYR A 139 1.28 -13.73 -16.70
C TYR A 139 2.39 -13.09 -17.54
N SER A 140 3.09 -12.11 -16.98
CA SER A 140 4.30 -11.53 -17.59
C SER A 140 5.50 -12.45 -17.47
N VAL A 141 6.64 -11.97 -17.98
CA VAL A 141 7.96 -12.46 -17.60
C VAL A 141 8.09 -12.41 -16.08
N GLU A 142 8.71 -13.44 -15.51
CA GLU A 142 8.82 -13.64 -14.07
C GLU A 142 10.29 -13.56 -13.65
N PHE A 143 10.57 -12.64 -12.74
CA PHE A 143 11.81 -12.65 -11.97
C PHE A 143 11.65 -13.61 -10.79
N ARG A 144 12.60 -14.53 -10.61
CA ARG A 144 12.66 -15.42 -9.46
C ARG A 144 14.11 -15.64 -9.05
N ASP A 145 14.47 -15.15 -7.88
CA ASP A 145 15.84 -15.30 -7.36
C ASP A 145 15.85 -15.33 -5.83
N THR A 146 16.98 -15.77 -5.28
CA THR A 146 17.33 -15.65 -3.87
C THR A 146 17.70 -14.21 -3.52
N PHE A 147 17.66 -13.88 -2.22
CA PHE A 147 18.08 -12.58 -1.75
C PHE A 147 19.58 -12.34 -1.96
N PRO A 148 19.99 -11.11 -2.35
CA PRO A 148 21.40 -10.81 -2.54
C PRO A 148 22.24 -10.96 -1.25
N PRO A 149 23.52 -11.34 -1.33
CA PRO A 149 24.35 -11.63 -0.14
C PRO A 149 24.53 -10.45 0.84
N HIS A 150 24.47 -9.21 0.34
CA HIS A 150 24.65 -8.00 1.16
C HIS A 150 23.32 -7.31 1.49
N PHE A 151 22.20 -7.97 1.19
CA PHE A 151 20.88 -7.48 1.50
C PHE A 151 20.49 -7.88 2.93
N SER A 152 20.16 -6.89 3.75
CA SER A 152 19.68 -7.10 5.12
C SER A 152 18.17 -7.35 5.09
N THR A 153 17.78 -8.60 5.28
CA THR A 153 16.37 -9.03 5.28
C THR A 153 15.58 -8.58 6.52
N ASP A 154 16.26 -8.14 7.58
CA ASP A 154 15.63 -7.59 8.81
C ASP A 154 14.84 -6.29 8.54
N LYS A 155 15.15 -5.59 7.42
CA LYS A 155 14.40 -4.43 6.89
C LYS A 155 14.68 -4.23 5.40
N GLY A 156 14.63 -5.32 4.65
CA GLY A 156 14.87 -5.28 3.22
C GLY A 156 13.65 -4.68 2.52
N ILE A 157 13.81 -3.59 1.79
CA ILE A 157 12.78 -3.09 0.88
C ILE A 157 13.08 -3.63 -0.51
N ILE A 158 12.06 -4.15 -1.18
CA ILE A 158 12.15 -4.49 -2.59
C ILE A 158 11.32 -3.45 -3.34
N LYS A 159 12.00 -2.55 -4.03
CA LYS A 159 11.37 -1.56 -4.91
C LYS A 159 11.31 -2.13 -6.31
N ILE A 160 10.12 -2.16 -6.88
CA ILE A 160 9.83 -2.71 -8.21
C ILE A 160 9.35 -1.56 -9.08
N GLY A 161 9.99 -1.36 -10.23
CA GLY A 161 9.59 -0.39 -11.24
C GLY A 161 9.26 -1.08 -12.56
N ALA A 162 8.32 -0.53 -13.32
CA ALA A 162 8.06 -0.97 -14.69
C ALA A 162 7.32 0.12 -15.49
N ASP A 163 7.49 0.11 -16.80
CA ASP A 163 6.61 0.82 -17.72
C ASP A 163 5.45 -0.10 -18.12
N ILE A 164 4.23 0.40 -17.97
CA ILE A 164 3.00 -0.33 -18.31
C ILE A 164 2.19 0.42 -19.36
N PHE A 165 1.51 -0.32 -20.22
CA PHE A 165 0.50 0.19 -21.15
C PHE A 165 -0.73 -0.70 -21.09
N SER A 166 -1.91 -0.10 -21.02
CA SER A 166 -3.18 -0.84 -21.04
C SER A 166 -4.12 -0.24 -22.09
N ASN A 167 -4.79 -1.10 -22.85
CA ASN A 167 -5.80 -0.72 -23.84
C ASN A 167 -7.12 -0.22 -23.19
N ILE A 168 -7.31 -0.47 -21.89
CA ILE A 168 -8.50 -0.05 -21.13
C ILE A 168 -8.19 1.08 -20.15
N LYS A 169 -9.26 1.76 -19.71
CA LYS A 169 -9.13 2.93 -18.82
C LYS A 169 -8.77 2.57 -17.39
N PHE A 170 -9.27 1.44 -16.90
CA PHE A 170 -9.09 0.97 -15.53
C PHE A 170 -8.60 -0.46 -15.64
N SER A 171 -7.29 -0.64 -15.48
CA SER A 171 -6.64 -1.95 -15.58
C SER A 171 -7.11 -2.86 -14.44
N ASP A 172 -7.42 -4.12 -14.76
CA ASP A 172 -7.69 -5.16 -13.77
C ASP A 172 -6.42 -5.95 -13.44
N ALA A 173 -5.31 -5.62 -14.09
CA ALA A 173 -4.03 -6.23 -13.85
C ALA A 173 -3.40 -5.77 -12.53
N SER A 174 -2.48 -6.60 -12.03
CA SER A 174 -1.76 -6.37 -10.79
C SER A 174 -0.29 -6.75 -10.94
N LEU A 175 0.58 -6.02 -10.25
CA LEU A 175 1.96 -6.43 -9.98
C LEU A 175 1.96 -7.27 -8.71
N ILE A 176 2.61 -8.44 -8.76
CA ILE A 176 2.65 -9.41 -7.67
C ILE A 176 4.10 -9.60 -7.22
N ALA A 177 4.31 -9.56 -5.90
CA ALA A 177 5.55 -9.98 -5.24
C ALA A 177 5.24 -11.13 -4.26
N GLU A 178 5.70 -12.33 -4.58
CA GLU A 178 5.56 -13.53 -3.74
C GLU A 178 6.89 -13.86 -3.06
N PHE A 179 6.80 -14.28 -1.81
CA PHE A 179 7.91 -14.78 -1.01
C PHE A 179 7.71 -16.26 -0.75
N GLN A 180 8.72 -17.07 -1.11
CA GLN A 180 8.60 -18.53 -1.15
C GLN A 180 9.73 -19.24 -0.39
N ILE A 181 9.39 -20.35 0.26
CA ILE A 181 10.34 -21.35 0.80
C ILE A 181 10.09 -22.67 0.09
N GLU A 182 11.10 -23.25 -0.56
CA GLU A 182 10.96 -24.55 -1.26
C GLU A 182 9.73 -24.62 -2.19
N TYR A 183 9.46 -23.53 -2.94
CA TYR A 183 8.28 -23.33 -3.83
C TYR A 183 6.92 -23.12 -3.14
N LYS A 184 6.85 -23.11 -1.82
CA LYS A 184 5.64 -22.73 -1.09
C LYS A 184 5.65 -21.24 -0.77
N THR A 185 4.69 -20.51 -1.30
CA THR A 185 4.46 -19.10 -0.96
C THR A 185 4.00 -18.98 0.48
N TYR A 186 4.67 -18.15 1.29
CA TYR A 186 4.30 -17.87 2.69
C TYR A 186 3.82 -16.43 2.90
N SER A 187 4.13 -15.55 1.96
CA SER A 187 3.59 -14.20 1.89
C SER A 187 3.47 -13.78 0.43
N TYR A 188 2.40 -13.09 0.09
CA TYR A 188 2.28 -12.42 -1.20
C TYR A 188 1.69 -11.03 -1.05
N ASN A 189 2.12 -10.15 -1.92
CA ASN A 189 1.70 -8.75 -1.99
C ASN A 189 1.25 -8.46 -3.42
N SER A 190 0.07 -7.86 -3.56
CA SER A 190 -0.51 -7.50 -4.85
C SER A 190 -0.73 -5.99 -4.91
N PHE A 191 -0.21 -5.36 -5.95
CA PHE A 191 -0.36 -3.94 -6.25
C PHE A 191 -1.23 -3.75 -7.51
N PHE A 192 -2.41 -3.17 -7.33
CA PHE A 192 -3.41 -3.07 -8.40
C PHE A 192 -3.15 -1.86 -9.31
N LEU A 193 -3.20 -2.06 -10.63
CA LEU A 193 -2.84 -1.02 -11.60
C LEU A 193 -3.97 -0.03 -11.91
N LYS A 194 -5.20 -0.36 -11.49
CA LYS A 194 -6.44 0.35 -11.83
C LYS A 194 -6.42 1.86 -11.63
N ALA A 195 -5.77 2.32 -10.56
CA ALA A 195 -5.69 3.73 -10.19
C ALA A 195 -4.62 4.51 -10.96
N TYR A 196 -3.69 3.82 -11.62
CA TYR A 196 -2.44 4.39 -12.13
C TYR A 196 -2.31 4.32 -13.64
N ASN A 197 -2.94 3.33 -14.27
CA ASN A 197 -2.87 3.16 -15.71
C ASN A 197 -3.59 4.30 -16.45
N LYS A 198 -3.16 4.57 -17.68
CA LYS A 198 -3.83 5.51 -18.58
C LYS A 198 -4.13 4.79 -19.88
N GLN A 199 -5.40 4.82 -20.29
CA GLN A 199 -5.82 4.16 -21.52
C GLN A 199 -4.94 4.57 -22.70
N ASN A 200 -4.39 3.57 -23.39
CA ASN A 200 -3.55 3.73 -24.57
C ASN A 200 -2.35 4.66 -24.36
N LYS A 201 -1.78 4.69 -23.16
CA LYS A 201 -0.57 5.46 -22.83
C LYS A 201 0.36 4.65 -21.94
N TRP A 202 1.65 4.74 -22.23
CA TRP A 202 2.68 4.25 -21.34
C TRP A 202 2.71 5.08 -20.05
N VAL A 203 2.78 4.37 -18.93
CA VAL A 203 2.91 4.95 -17.59
C VAL A 203 3.96 4.17 -16.84
N HIS A 204 4.92 4.87 -16.26
CA HIS A 204 5.85 4.26 -15.33
C HIS A 204 5.21 4.12 -13.95
N ILE A 205 5.33 2.95 -13.34
CA ILE A 205 4.87 2.67 -11.98
C ILE A 205 6.03 2.20 -11.11
N GLU A 206 5.94 2.51 -9.82
CA GLU A 206 6.82 1.97 -8.80
C GLU A 206 6.00 1.44 -7.63
N TYR A 207 6.44 0.33 -7.06
CA TYR A 207 5.84 -0.29 -5.89
C TYR A 207 6.94 -0.79 -4.96
N ALA A 208 6.75 -0.66 -3.65
CA ALA A 208 7.72 -1.14 -2.67
C ALA A 208 7.05 -2.07 -1.68
N VAL A 209 7.72 -3.20 -1.43
CA VAL A 209 7.33 -4.17 -0.42
C VAL A 209 8.45 -4.33 0.59
N TYR A 210 8.08 -4.45 1.86
CA TYR A 210 9.00 -4.93 2.87
C TYR A 210 9.14 -6.44 2.76
N THR A 211 10.33 -6.92 3.05
CA THR A 211 10.60 -8.33 3.26
C THR A 211 9.81 -8.84 4.47
N PRO A 212 9.04 -9.94 4.34
CA PRO A 212 8.26 -10.50 5.43
C PRO A 212 9.18 -11.24 6.42
N GLU A 213 8.97 -11.06 7.72
CA GLU A 213 9.67 -11.83 8.75
C GLU A 213 8.94 -13.16 9.06
N PRO A 214 9.66 -14.27 9.29
CA PRO A 214 11.11 -14.43 9.15
C PRO A 214 11.54 -14.67 7.69
N VAL A 215 12.71 -14.14 7.30
CA VAL A 215 13.39 -14.48 6.04
C VAL A 215 14.53 -15.46 6.30
N THR A 216 14.63 -16.53 5.51
CA THR A 216 15.77 -17.46 5.52
C THR A 216 16.65 -17.30 4.28
N PRO A 217 17.93 -17.72 4.31
CA PRO A 217 18.79 -17.71 3.13
C PRO A 217 18.31 -18.60 1.98
N PHE A 218 17.31 -19.46 2.19
CA PHE A 218 16.72 -20.33 1.18
C PHE A 218 15.46 -19.74 0.53
N ASP A 219 15.07 -18.54 0.95
CA ASP A 219 13.86 -17.91 0.49
C ASP A 219 14.08 -17.34 -0.92
N PHE A 220 13.04 -17.44 -1.73
CA PHE A 220 12.99 -16.85 -3.06
C PHE A 220 11.99 -15.69 -3.06
N VAL A 221 12.33 -14.62 -3.75
CA VAL A 221 11.35 -13.62 -4.16
C VAL A 221 10.98 -13.89 -5.62
N LYS A 222 9.68 -13.84 -5.90
CA LYS A 222 9.10 -14.03 -7.23
C LYS A 222 8.26 -12.80 -7.58
N ILE A 223 8.58 -12.13 -8.70
CA ILE A 223 7.95 -10.88 -9.11
C ILE A 223 7.47 -10.99 -10.56
N PHE A 224 6.20 -10.68 -10.78
CA PHE A 224 5.56 -10.75 -12.09
C PHE A 224 4.26 -9.92 -12.11
N PHE A 225 3.75 -9.63 -13.31
CA PHE A 225 2.42 -9.07 -13.50
C PHE A 225 1.42 -10.18 -13.83
N TYR A 226 0.20 -10.00 -13.35
CA TYR A 226 -0.94 -10.84 -13.65
C TYR A 226 -2.08 -10.01 -14.23
N ASN A 227 -2.67 -10.46 -15.34
CA ASN A 227 -3.85 -9.87 -15.95
C ASN A 227 -4.91 -10.96 -16.16
N GLY A 228 -5.92 -10.98 -15.28
CA GLY A 228 -7.04 -11.92 -15.39
C GLY A 228 -8.17 -11.47 -16.32
N ASN A 229 -8.11 -10.25 -16.88
CA ASN A 229 -9.17 -9.73 -17.73
C ASN A 229 -8.88 -10.06 -19.21
N PRO A 230 -9.69 -10.93 -19.86
CA PRO A 230 -9.44 -11.35 -21.24
C PRO A 230 -9.68 -10.24 -22.27
N LEU A 231 -10.30 -9.12 -21.88
CA LEU A 231 -10.52 -7.94 -22.74
C LEU A 231 -9.39 -6.91 -22.62
N GLU A 232 -8.56 -7.02 -21.58
CA GLU A 232 -7.41 -6.17 -21.38
C GLU A 232 -6.19 -6.75 -22.10
N THR A 233 -5.50 -5.91 -22.86
CA THR A 233 -4.13 -6.13 -23.30
C THR A 233 -3.23 -5.22 -22.48
N LEU A 234 -2.45 -5.82 -21.60
CA LEU A 234 -1.42 -5.14 -20.81
C LEU A 234 -0.07 -5.40 -21.46
N LEU A 235 0.68 -4.34 -21.75
CA LEU A 235 2.08 -4.42 -22.13
C LEU A 235 2.92 -3.98 -20.94
N VAL A 236 4.00 -4.70 -20.68
CA VAL A 236 4.99 -4.38 -19.65
C VAL A 236 6.36 -4.28 -20.30
N ASP A 237 7.13 -3.27 -19.91
CA ASP A 237 8.48 -2.99 -20.39
C ASP A 237 9.35 -2.37 -19.27
N ASN A 238 10.66 -2.30 -19.47
CA ASN A 238 11.65 -1.65 -18.58
C ASN A 238 11.48 -2.02 -17.10
N MET A 239 11.44 -3.33 -16.82
CA MET A 239 11.21 -3.82 -15.47
C MET A 239 12.50 -3.71 -14.63
N SER A 240 12.39 -3.09 -13.46
CA SER A 240 13.47 -2.91 -12.50
C SER A 240 13.10 -3.47 -11.13
N ILE A 241 14.09 -4.04 -10.45
CA ILE A 241 13.95 -4.59 -9.10
C ILE A 241 15.17 -4.14 -8.31
N GLU A 242 14.94 -3.37 -7.25
CA GLU A 242 15.98 -2.84 -6.37
C GLU A 242 15.80 -3.40 -4.97
N PHE A 243 16.81 -4.14 -4.50
CA PHE A 243 16.91 -4.67 -3.15
C PHE A 243 17.63 -3.64 -2.28
N ILE A 244 16.90 -2.97 -1.40
CA ILE A 244 17.37 -1.84 -0.60
C ILE A 244 17.46 -2.23 0.87
N SER A 245 18.64 -2.07 1.46
CA SER A 245 18.85 -2.21 2.91
C SER A 245 18.90 -0.83 3.55
N VAL A 246 18.07 -0.58 4.56
CA VAL A 246 17.95 0.75 5.22
C VAL A 246 18.59 0.82 6.62
N GLN A 247 19.08 2.01 6.99
CA GLN A 247 19.85 2.27 8.21
C GLN A 247 19.03 2.09 9.47
N ASN A 248 19.67 1.46 10.45
CA ASN A 248 19.08 1.04 11.71
C ASN A 248 19.03 2.23 12.70
N GLU A 249 17.96 3.01 12.71
CA GLU A 249 17.38 3.30 14.03
C GLU A 249 16.66 2.03 14.45
N LYS A 250 16.99 1.47 15.63
CA LYS A 250 16.45 0.20 16.24
C LYS A 250 15.12 -0.23 15.61
N SER A 251 15.00 -1.49 15.18
CA SER A 251 13.88 -1.94 14.33
C SER A 251 12.53 -1.42 14.81
N LEU A 252 11.62 -1.01 13.90
CA LEU A 252 10.30 -0.52 14.35
C LEU A 252 9.65 -1.58 15.25
N ILE A 253 9.84 -2.86 14.92
CA ILE A 253 9.46 -4.03 15.70
C ILE A 253 10.22 -4.09 17.06
N ASP A 254 11.53 -3.87 17.09
CA ASP A 254 12.31 -3.75 18.31
C ASP A 254 11.86 -2.54 19.15
N ASN A 255 11.41 -1.45 18.53
CA ASN A 255 10.86 -0.29 19.22
C ASN A 255 9.47 -0.60 19.77
N VAL A 256 8.64 -1.40 19.06
CA VAL A 256 7.38 -1.96 19.59
C VAL A 256 7.67 -2.75 20.87
N GLN A 257 8.72 -3.57 20.88
CA GLN A 257 9.06 -4.46 21.99
C GLN A 257 9.87 -3.78 23.13
N ASN A 258 10.74 -2.81 22.83
CA ASN A 258 11.77 -2.31 23.75
C ASN A 258 11.78 -0.77 23.97
N ALA A 259 11.05 0.05 23.20
CA ALA A 259 11.18 1.52 23.27
C ALA A 259 9.83 2.26 23.32
N SER A 260 9.23 2.35 24.50
CA SER A 260 8.01 3.14 24.75
C SER A 260 8.16 4.64 24.47
N SER A 261 9.38 5.19 24.45
CA SER A 261 9.65 6.62 24.31
C SER A 261 9.62 7.14 22.87
N LYS A 262 9.65 6.28 21.85
CA LYS A 262 9.61 6.67 20.42
C LYS A 262 8.22 6.50 19.78
N ILE A 263 7.25 5.95 20.50
CA ILE A 263 5.91 5.72 19.96
C ILE A 263 5.13 7.03 20.01
N LYS A 264 4.75 7.56 18.84
CA LYS A 264 3.87 8.73 18.74
C LYS A 264 2.42 8.36 19.03
N SER A 265 1.96 7.22 18.52
CA SER A 265 0.61 6.73 18.79
C SER A 265 0.54 5.19 18.76
N ARG A 266 -0.40 4.66 19.54
CA ARG A 266 -0.72 3.24 19.64
C ARG A 266 -2.23 3.11 19.79
N LYS A 267 -2.89 2.49 18.82
CA LYS A 267 -4.31 2.15 18.87
C LYS A 267 -4.44 0.63 18.90
N LYS A 268 -5.31 0.12 19.76
CA LYS A 268 -5.49 -1.31 19.99
C LYS A 268 -6.96 -1.66 19.84
N GLU A 269 -7.24 -2.66 19.02
CA GLU A 269 -8.57 -3.18 18.73
C GLU A 269 -8.58 -4.67 19.10
N ILE A 270 -9.59 -5.10 19.86
CA ILE A 270 -9.66 -6.47 20.40
C ILE A 270 -11.08 -7.01 20.19
N ASN A 271 -11.18 -8.26 19.77
CA ASN A 271 -12.44 -8.97 19.63
C ASN A 271 -12.33 -10.42 20.13
N SER A 272 -13.02 -10.72 21.23
CA SER A 272 -13.18 -12.08 21.76
C SER A 272 -14.49 -12.75 21.32
N PHE A 273 -15.21 -12.13 20.37
CA PHE A 273 -16.47 -12.62 19.77
C PHE A 273 -17.67 -12.80 20.73
N GLU A 274 -17.54 -12.43 22.00
CA GLU A 274 -18.60 -12.54 23.00
C GLU A 274 -19.77 -11.58 22.74
N GLY A 275 -19.45 -10.37 22.26
CA GLY A 275 -20.40 -9.30 21.91
C GLY A 275 -20.16 -8.76 20.50
N ASP A 276 -21.18 -8.10 19.96
CA ASP A 276 -21.05 -7.36 18.71
C ASP A 276 -20.44 -5.98 19.02
N ILE A 277 -19.24 -5.74 18.50
CA ILE A 277 -18.48 -4.50 18.65
C ILE A 277 -18.45 -3.67 17.36
N GLY A 278 -19.30 -4.01 16.38
CA GLY A 278 -19.42 -3.28 15.11
C GLY A 278 -18.48 -3.75 14.01
N TRP A 279 -17.81 -4.90 14.19
CA TRP A 279 -17.08 -5.56 13.10
C TRP A 279 -18.07 -6.29 12.18
N GLU A 280 -17.66 -6.61 10.95
CA GLU A 280 -18.57 -7.22 9.98
C GLU A 280 -18.44 -8.76 9.95
N ASN A 281 -19.38 -9.42 9.26
CA ASN A 281 -19.37 -10.86 9.04
C ASN A 281 -19.53 -11.74 10.30
N PHE A 282 -20.27 -11.28 11.32
CA PHE A 282 -20.54 -12.04 12.56
C PHE A 282 -21.33 -13.36 12.39
N LYS A 283 -21.83 -13.67 11.19
CA LYS A 283 -22.47 -14.96 10.89
C LYS A 283 -21.53 -16.17 11.05
N THR A 284 -20.22 -15.95 11.09
CA THR A 284 -19.20 -16.98 11.31
C THR A 284 -18.93 -17.23 12.79
N VAL A 285 -19.46 -16.40 13.69
CA VAL A 285 -19.31 -16.60 15.13
C VAL A 285 -20.20 -17.75 15.59
N THR A 286 -19.60 -18.70 16.30
CA THR A 286 -20.26 -19.92 16.79
C THR A 286 -19.94 -20.15 18.26
N SER A 287 -20.69 -21.03 18.91
CA SER A 287 -20.44 -21.52 20.27
C SER A 287 -19.96 -22.98 20.31
N ASP A 288 -19.56 -23.54 19.17
CA ASP A 288 -19.07 -24.92 19.09
C ASP A 288 -17.77 -25.13 19.88
N MET A 289 -16.88 -24.13 19.82
CA MET A 289 -15.57 -24.13 20.47
C MET A 289 -15.16 -22.67 20.74
N ALA A 290 -14.39 -22.45 21.81
CA ALA A 290 -13.75 -21.17 22.08
C ALA A 290 -12.44 -21.40 22.86
N TYR A 291 -11.50 -20.48 22.73
CA TYR A 291 -10.30 -20.44 23.55
C TYR A 291 -10.58 -19.73 24.87
N THR A 292 -11.23 -18.56 24.83
CA THR A 292 -11.80 -17.90 26.00
C THR A 292 -13.30 -17.69 25.83
N GLY A 293 -14.02 -17.49 26.94
CA GLY A 293 -15.46 -17.28 26.88
C GLY A 293 -16.24 -18.51 26.37
N LYS A 294 -17.19 -18.26 25.45
CA LYS A 294 -18.15 -19.22 24.91
C LYS A 294 -18.26 -19.16 23.39
N LYS A 295 -17.69 -18.15 22.74
CA LYS A 295 -17.81 -17.96 21.30
C LYS A 295 -16.44 -17.80 20.65
N SER A 296 -16.34 -18.27 19.42
CA SER A 296 -15.21 -17.97 18.53
C SER A 296 -15.70 -17.84 17.09
N CYS A 297 -14.84 -17.34 16.21
CA CYS A 297 -15.11 -17.27 14.78
C CYS A 297 -14.71 -18.58 14.10
N ARG A 298 -15.64 -19.29 13.47
CA ARG A 298 -15.37 -20.49 12.68
C ARG A 298 -15.39 -20.15 11.19
N ILE A 299 -14.33 -20.51 10.49
CA ILE A 299 -14.29 -20.45 9.02
C ILE A 299 -14.13 -21.86 8.44
N ASP A 300 -14.77 -22.07 7.30
CA ASP A 300 -14.82 -23.34 6.57
C ASP A 300 -15.17 -23.06 5.09
N LYS A 301 -15.28 -24.09 4.26
CA LYS A 301 -15.63 -23.94 2.84
C LYS A 301 -16.93 -23.15 2.56
N THR A 302 -17.88 -23.14 3.50
CA THR A 302 -19.17 -22.44 3.34
C THR A 302 -19.10 -21.00 3.81
N GLN A 303 -18.23 -20.72 4.80
CA GLN A 303 -17.92 -19.40 5.31
C GLN A 303 -16.40 -19.20 5.32
N PRO A 304 -15.77 -18.93 4.16
CA PRO A 304 -14.31 -18.93 4.05
C PRO A 304 -13.64 -17.68 4.64
N PHE A 305 -14.42 -16.70 5.08
CA PHE A 305 -13.94 -15.42 5.61
C PHE A 305 -14.31 -15.28 7.08
N SER A 306 -13.37 -14.85 7.91
CA SER A 306 -13.63 -14.57 9.33
C SER A 306 -14.45 -13.30 9.52
N VAL A 307 -14.75 -12.97 10.77
CA VAL A 307 -15.16 -11.61 11.14
C VAL A 307 -14.15 -10.61 10.56
N LEU A 308 -14.67 -9.51 10.02
CA LEU A 308 -13.91 -8.49 9.29
C LEU A 308 -13.78 -7.21 10.13
N PHE A 309 -12.54 -6.80 10.38
CA PHE A 309 -12.22 -5.46 10.88
C PHE A 309 -12.10 -4.49 9.71
N GLU A 310 -12.81 -3.36 9.76
CA GLU A 310 -12.68 -2.24 8.81
C GLU A 310 -12.58 -0.91 9.59
N GLU A 311 -11.63 -0.06 9.21
CA GLU A 311 -11.47 1.28 9.79
C GLU A 311 -10.74 2.22 8.81
N GLU A 312 -10.96 3.53 8.94
CA GLU A 312 -10.24 4.52 8.13
C GLU A 312 -8.76 4.61 8.55
N THR A 313 -7.83 4.61 7.59
CA THR A 313 -6.38 4.65 7.85
C THR A 313 -5.95 5.82 8.73
N LYS A 314 -6.54 6.99 8.50
CA LYS A 314 -6.30 8.22 9.28
C LYS A 314 -6.69 8.10 10.77
N ASN A 315 -7.57 7.15 11.11
CA ASN A 315 -7.99 6.89 12.49
C ASN A 315 -7.07 5.87 13.18
N LEU A 316 -6.17 5.22 12.43
CA LEU A 316 -5.26 4.17 12.89
C LEU A 316 -3.82 4.67 13.05
N PHE A 317 -3.37 5.54 12.14
CA PHE A 317 -1.99 6.01 12.09
C PHE A 317 -1.86 7.52 12.14
N THR A 318 -0.78 8.00 12.77
CA THR A 318 -0.48 9.44 12.93
C THR A 318 0.84 9.87 12.28
N SER A 319 1.63 8.93 11.76
CA SER A 319 2.89 9.17 11.03
C SER A 319 3.13 8.09 9.97
N GLU A 320 4.16 8.26 9.15
CA GLU A 320 4.52 7.39 8.00
C GLU A 320 5.15 6.05 8.44
N ASP A 321 5.95 6.07 9.51
CA ASP A 321 6.56 4.88 10.12
C ASP A 321 5.49 4.09 10.91
N ARG A 322 4.94 3.05 10.26
CA ARG A 322 3.74 2.35 10.71
C ARG A 322 3.96 0.85 10.84
N VAL A 323 3.48 0.29 11.95
CA VAL A 323 3.47 -1.16 12.18
C VAL A 323 2.07 -1.61 12.59
N ILE A 324 1.62 -2.71 12.00
CA ILE A 324 0.44 -3.47 12.43
C ILE A 324 0.94 -4.74 13.11
N THR A 325 0.60 -4.92 14.38
CA THR A 325 0.75 -6.21 15.06
C THR A 325 -0.60 -6.90 15.07
N ALA A 326 -0.68 -8.11 14.51
CA ALA A 326 -1.87 -8.92 14.58
C ALA A 326 -1.61 -10.19 15.41
N ARG A 327 -2.50 -10.46 16.36
CA ARG A 327 -2.46 -11.61 17.25
C ARG A 327 -3.83 -12.27 17.31
N SER A 328 -3.86 -13.59 17.37
CA SER A 328 -5.09 -14.35 17.59
C SER A 328 -4.76 -15.76 18.02
N MET A 329 -5.68 -16.39 18.74
CA MET A 329 -5.64 -17.82 19.01
C MET A 329 -6.33 -18.56 17.88
N ILE A 330 -5.66 -19.55 17.30
CA ILE A 330 -6.22 -20.37 16.22
C ILE A 330 -6.21 -21.84 16.62
N TYR A 331 -7.28 -22.54 16.27
CA TYR A 331 -7.43 -23.98 16.42
C TYR A 331 -7.85 -24.60 15.10
N SER A 332 -7.25 -25.73 14.76
CA SER A 332 -7.66 -26.57 13.64
C SER A 332 -7.36 -28.03 13.97
N ASP A 333 -8.27 -28.95 13.63
CA ASP A 333 -8.07 -30.40 13.75
C ASP A 333 -7.16 -30.96 12.64
N ALA A 334 -7.02 -30.22 11.53
CA ALA A 334 -6.17 -30.56 10.40
C ALA A 334 -5.00 -29.58 10.24
N ALA A 335 -3.99 -29.98 9.46
CA ALA A 335 -2.91 -29.07 9.08
C ALA A 335 -3.48 -27.88 8.30
N ILE A 336 -3.01 -26.67 8.63
CA ILE A 336 -3.40 -25.44 7.94
C ILE A 336 -2.38 -25.20 6.83
N ASN A 337 -2.82 -25.32 5.58
CA ASN A 337 -1.95 -25.25 4.41
C ASN A 337 -2.13 -23.96 3.62
N GLU A 338 -3.36 -23.46 3.53
CA GLU A 338 -3.71 -22.34 2.63
C GLU A 338 -4.39 -21.16 3.33
N THR A 339 -4.82 -21.30 4.59
CA THR A 339 -5.42 -20.19 5.33
C THR A 339 -4.40 -19.08 5.60
N ARG A 340 -4.84 -17.83 5.39
CA ARG A 340 -4.02 -16.63 5.52
C ARG A 340 -4.69 -15.57 6.37
N LEU A 341 -3.89 -14.74 7.04
CA LEU A 341 -4.32 -13.40 7.44
C LEU A 341 -4.22 -12.50 6.20
N VAL A 342 -5.25 -11.70 5.97
CA VAL A 342 -5.31 -10.68 4.91
C VAL A 342 -5.29 -9.29 5.54
N ILE A 343 -4.43 -8.41 5.01
CA ILE A 343 -4.44 -6.97 5.26
C ILE A 343 -4.63 -6.27 3.91
N ASP A 344 -5.85 -5.81 3.65
CA ASP A 344 -6.28 -5.16 2.41
C ASP A 344 -6.41 -3.65 2.62
N PHE A 345 -5.57 -2.89 1.94
CA PHE A 345 -5.56 -1.43 1.91
C PHE A 345 -6.40 -0.95 0.74
N LYS A 346 -7.40 -0.11 1.01
CA LYS A 346 -8.42 0.27 0.03
C LYS A 346 -8.50 1.77 -0.18
N ASN A 347 -9.04 2.16 -1.33
CA ASN A 347 -9.52 3.52 -1.61
C ASN A 347 -10.98 3.41 -2.03
N GLY A 348 -11.92 3.79 -1.14
CA GLY A 348 -13.32 3.43 -1.27
C GLY A 348 -13.51 1.91 -1.23
N ASP A 349 -14.10 1.33 -2.27
CA ASP A 349 -14.31 -0.13 -2.40
C ASP A 349 -13.15 -0.84 -3.14
N GLU A 350 -12.23 -0.08 -3.73
CA GLU A 350 -11.15 -0.63 -4.55
C GLU A 350 -9.92 -0.96 -3.72
N SER A 351 -9.35 -2.15 -3.91
CA SER A 351 -8.08 -2.51 -3.28
C SER A 351 -6.91 -1.81 -3.97
N VAL A 352 -6.06 -1.20 -3.16
CA VAL A 352 -4.79 -0.56 -3.59
C VAL A 352 -3.65 -1.54 -3.39
N SER A 353 -3.62 -2.21 -2.23
CA SER A 353 -2.61 -3.20 -1.86
C SER A 353 -3.25 -4.32 -1.07
N TYR A 354 -2.96 -5.55 -1.45
CA TYR A 354 -3.47 -6.75 -0.79
C TYR A 354 -2.31 -7.60 -0.31
N ASN A 355 -2.17 -7.71 1.02
CA ASN A 355 -1.03 -8.34 1.67
C ASN A 355 -1.52 -9.56 2.43
N THR A 356 -0.80 -10.67 2.33
CA THR A 356 -1.16 -11.90 3.05
C THR A 356 0.00 -12.52 3.80
N PHE A 357 -0.38 -13.21 4.88
CA PHE A 357 0.52 -13.93 5.76
C PHE A 357 -0.05 -15.32 5.99
N ASP A 358 0.64 -16.33 5.49
CA ASP A 358 0.27 -17.72 5.72
C ASP A 358 0.34 -18.06 7.21
N LEU A 359 -0.63 -18.84 7.67
CA LEU A 359 -0.65 -19.28 9.05
C LEU A 359 0.41 -20.38 9.30
N ASN A 360 0.87 -21.10 8.27
CA ASN A 360 1.56 -22.39 8.39
C ASN A 360 2.82 -22.46 9.31
N ALA A 361 3.42 -21.33 9.70
CA ALA A 361 4.55 -21.34 10.64
C ALA A 361 4.07 -21.55 12.09
N ASN A 362 4.10 -22.81 12.58
CA ASN A 362 4.01 -23.24 13.99
C ASN A 362 2.65 -23.69 14.55
N PHE A 363 1.65 -24.02 13.73
CA PHE A 363 0.38 -24.58 14.23
C PHE A 363 0.49 -26.05 14.64
N LYS A 364 -0.07 -26.38 15.82
CA LYS A 364 -0.24 -27.76 16.28
C LYS A 364 -1.68 -28.20 16.09
N THR A 365 -1.90 -29.20 15.23
CA THR A 365 -3.21 -29.79 15.00
C THR A 365 -3.86 -30.27 16.30
N GLY A 366 -5.15 -29.99 16.46
CA GLY A 366 -5.95 -30.35 17.63
C GLY A 366 -5.66 -29.52 18.89
N LYS A 367 -4.93 -28.40 18.78
CA LYS A 367 -4.62 -27.51 19.92
C LYS A 367 -4.69 -26.04 19.51
N TRP A 368 -5.15 -25.21 20.43
CA TRP A 368 -5.05 -23.76 20.31
C TRP A 368 -3.60 -23.34 20.26
N SER A 369 -3.25 -22.54 19.26
CA SER A 369 -1.91 -21.99 19.06
C SER A 369 -2.01 -20.49 18.84
N LEU A 370 -1.08 -19.73 19.42
CA LEU A 370 -1.01 -18.29 19.23
C LEU A 370 -0.42 -17.98 17.86
N PHE A 371 -1.18 -17.26 17.05
CA PHE A 371 -0.71 -16.58 15.85
C PHE A 371 -0.18 -15.20 16.22
N THR A 372 0.95 -14.79 15.64
CA THR A 372 1.45 -13.42 15.76
C THR A 372 2.19 -13.03 14.48
N ILE A 373 1.87 -11.86 13.96
CA ILE A 373 2.61 -11.24 12.85
C ILE A 373 2.82 -9.76 13.14
N ASN A 374 4.00 -9.25 12.78
CA ASN A 374 4.26 -7.82 12.71
C ASN A 374 4.39 -7.46 11.23
N PHE A 375 3.56 -6.53 10.77
CA PHE A 375 3.57 -6.04 9.41
C PHE A 375 3.99 -4.57 9.42
N VAL A 376 5.15 -4.28 8.83
CA VAL A 376 5.56 -2.91 8.56
C VAL A 376 4.79 -2.43 7.33
N VAL A 377 4.04 -1.35 7.48
CA VAL A 377 3.22 -0.83 6.37
C VAL A 377 4.14 -0.04 5.42
N PRO A 378 4.30 -0.46 4.15
CA PRO A 378 5.07 0.31 3.18
C PRO A 378 4.44 1.68 2.95
N GLU A 379 5.31 2.66 2.70
CA GLU A 379 4.88 3.94 2.15
C GLU A 379 4.40 3.69 0.71
N MET A 380 3.12 3.95 0.45
CA MET A 380 2.46 3.69 -0.83
C MET A 380 1.83 4.99 -1.33
N GLU A 381 1.99 5.27 -2.63
CA GLU A 381 1.37 6.44 -3.27
C GLU A 381 0.33 6.00 -4.33
N PRO A 382 -0.97 6.38 -4.21
CA PRO A 382 -1.55 7.12 -3.10
C PRO A 382 -1.77 6.20 -1.88
N GLU A 383 -1.82 6.81 -0.70
CA GLU A 383 -2.20 6.07 0.50
C GLU A 383 -3.66 5.63 0.45
N ALA A 384 -3.92 4.47 1.02
CA ALA A 384 -5.27 3.96 1.21
C ALA A 384 -6.08 4.79 2.22
N ASP A 385 -7.40 4.88 2.02
CA ASP A 385 -8.33 5.55 2.93
C ASP A 385 -8.86 4.61 4.02
N LYS A 386 -8.86 3.30 3.78
CA LYS A 386 -9.37 2.27 4.67
C LYS A 386 -8.46 1.05 4.72
N ILE A 387 -8.53 0.32 5.83
CA ILE A 387 -7.90 -0.99 6.00
C ILE A 387 -8.97 -2.01 6.33
N ARG A 388 -8.88 -3.18 5.69
CA ARG A 388 -9.62 -4.39 6.03
C ARG A 388 -8.67 -5.46 6.52
N ILE A 389 -8.98 -6.06 7.68
CA ILE A 389 -8.21 -7.18 8.23
C ILE A 389 -9.14 -8.35 8.54
N TYR A 390 -8.82 -9.53 8.01
CA TYR A 390 -9.59 -10.75 8.20
C TYR A 390 -8.74 -11.99 7.89
N PHE A 391 -9.15 -13.15 8.40
CA PHE A 391 -8.61 -14.44 8.00
C PHE A 391 -9.43 -15.00 6.83
N TRP A 392 -8.75 -15.60 5.87
CA TRP A 392 -9.34 -16.19 4.68
C TRP A 392 -8.78 -17.59 4.44
N SER A 393 -9.68 -18.57 4.30
CA SER A 393 -9.34 -19.92 3.88
C SER A 393 -9.87 -20.19 2.46
N PRO A 394 -9.00 -20.28 1.44
CA PRO A 394 -9.41 -20.71 0.10
C PRO A 394 -9.64 -22.22 -0.01
N SER A 395 -9.11 -22.99 0.95
CA SER A 395 -9.16 -24.45 0.93
C SER A 395 -10.59 -24.98 1.15
N GLN A 396 -10.93 -26.04 0.44
CA GLN A 396 -12.21 -26.73 0.58
C GLN A 396 -12.25 -27.70 1.76
N ASP A 397 -11.07 -28.01 2.33
CA ASP A 397 -10.88 -29.07 3.33
C ASP A 397 -10.40 -28.53 4.68
N GLU A 398 -10.19 -27.22 4.82
CA GLU A 398 -9.79 -26.59 6.07
C GLU A 398 -11.01 -26.07 6.85
N GLN A 399 -11.07 -26.42 8.13
CA GLN A 399 -11.97 -25.82 9.10
C GLN A 399 -11.13 -25.37 10.29
N LEU A 400 -11.34 -24.13 10.72
CA LEU A 400 -10.58 -23.56 11.82
C LEU A 400 -11.41 -22.58 12.64
N TYR A 401 -11.03 -22.48 13.91
CA TYR A 401 -11.60 -21.57 14.89
C TYR A 401 -10.57 -20.51 15.24
N ILE A 402 -11.01 -19.26 15.26
CA ILE A 402 -10.22 -18.06 15.51
C ILE A 402 -10.85 -17.40 16.72
N ASP A 403 -10.03 -17.08 17.71
CA ASP A 403 -10.48 -16.45 18.95
C ASP A 403 -9.47 -15.42 19.45
N ASP A 404 -9.91 -14.55 20.36
CA ASP A 404 -9.10 -13.48 20.98
C ASP A 404 -8.26 -12.71 19.96
N VAL A 405 -8.92 -12.15 18.94
CA VAL A 405 -8.27 -11.35 17.90
C VAL A 405 -7.85 -10.00 18.48
N GLU A 406 -6.60 -9.63 18.24
CA GLU A 406 -6.01 -8.36 18.64
C GLU A 406 -5.26 -7.76 17.46
N PHE A 407 -5.61 -6.51 17.12
CA PHE A 407 -4.87 -5.68 16.18
C PHE A 407 -4.32 -4.46 16.90
N GLU A 408 -3.01 -4.24 16.77
CA GLU A 408 -2.34 -3.10 17.34
C GLU A 408 -1.66 -2.28 16.23
N PHE A 409 -2.06 -1.01 16.13
CA PHE A 409 -1.61 -0.05 15.14
C PHE A 409 -0.68 0.94 15.81
N ILE A 410 0.58 0.98 15.37
CA ILE A 410 1.65 1.71 16.04
C ILE A 410 2.27 2.69 15.04
N SER A 411 2.38 3.94 15.44
CA SER A 411 3.07 5.00 14.68
C SER A 411 4.27 5.52 15.48
N PHE A 412 5.40 5.69 14.81
CA PHE A 412 6.67 6.16 15.41
C PHE A 412 7.02 7.61 15.03
#